data_AF-A0AAV9FR84-F1
#
_entry.id   AF-A0AAV9FR84-F1
#
_cell.length_a   1.000
_cell.length_b   1.000
_cell.length_c   1.000
_cell.angle_alpha   90.00
_cell.angle_beta   90.00
_cell.angle_gamma   90.00
#
_symmetry.space_group_name_H-M   'P 1'
#
loop_
_entity.id
_entity.type
_entity.pdbx_description
1 polymer ?
#
loop_
_entity_poly.entity_id
_entity_poly.type
_entity_poly.pdbx_seq_one_letter_code
_entity_poly.pdbx_strand_id
1 'polypeptide(L)'
;MSKSPSDQNLSGKKSDSDQKKVKTEFLISKNIESDFITFQLSTKEDSVIKTDNKILSDFLNKLENLVTRDREEIPSFTRIYHKEKLISETFNEVEKKSDSSFHSEILCIRNAKEKLKTRYLADCMLITSLEPCLMCAGTILLSRIPKVVYLLPAKQGEGISSLSIEMIYSRNFFPELFCIPTEISKNAFKSFFKVRRKKFN
;
A
#
# COMPACT_ATOMS: atom_id res chain seq x y z
N MET A 1 51.50 -13.58 39.06
CA MET A 1 51.79 -15.02 38.93
C MET A 1 50.59 -15.82 39.41
N SER A 2 50.01 -16.63 38.51
CA SER A 2 49.39 -17.97 38.71
C SER A 2 48.27 -18.18 39.75
N LYS A 3 47.24 -19.02 39.56
CA LYS A 3 46.63 -19.81 38.47
C LYS A 3 45.27 -20.30 39.04
N SER A 4 44.38 -20.72 38.14
CA SER A 4 43.04 -21.35 38.32
C SER A 4 42.93 -22.51 39.33
N PRO A 5 41.69 -22.90 39.71
CA PRO A 5 41.07 -24.13 39.18
C PRO A 5 39.63 -23.87 38.66
N SER A 6 39.29 -24.16 37.39
CA SER A 6 38.80 -25.44 36.82
C SER A 6 37.34 -25.80 37.17
N ASP A 7 36.48 -25.56 36.18
CA ASP A 7 35.41 -26.40 35.63
C ASP A 7 34.62 -27.34 36.55
N GLN A 8 33.30 -27.09 36.60
CA GLN A 8 32.24 -28.08 36.34
C GLN A 8 30.88 -27.37 36.28
N ASN A 9 30.19 -27.40 35.13
CA ASN A 9 28.74 -27.66 35.06
C ASN A 9 28.23 -27.76 33.60
N LEU A 10 28.13 -29.01 33.14
CA LEU A 10 26.94 -29.66 32.59
C LEU A 10 25.99 -28.83 31.68
N SER A 11 26.15 -29.09 30.38
CA SER A 11 25.12 -29.33 29.35
C SER A 11 23.64 -29.17 29.72
N GLY A 12 22.88 -28.41 28.91
CA GLY A 12 21.43 -28.63 28.80
C GLY A 12 20.61 -27.50 28.16
N LYS A 13 20.34 -27.64 26.85
CA LYS A 13 19.22 -27.07 26.08
C LYS A 13 19.23 -25.55 25.78
N LYS A 14 19.73 -25.21 24.59
CA LYS A 14 19.27 -24.05 23.82
C LYS A 14 17.80 -24.27 23.47
N SER A 15 16.92 -23.36 23.86
CA SER A 15 15.55 -23.31 23.34
C SER A 15 15.55 -22.59 22.00
N ASP A 16 15.23 -23.34 20.95
CA ASP A 16 14.86 -22.84 19.63
C ASP A 16 13.71 -21.84 19.76
N SER A 17 13.97 -20.59 19.39
CA SER A 17 12.94 -19.68 18.91
C SER A 17 13.37 -19.22 17.53
N ASP A 18 13.21 -20.13 16.58
CA ASP A 18 13.31 -19.88 15.15
C ASP A 18 12.41 -18.69 14.79
N GLN A 19 13.05 -17.55 14.52
CA GLN A 19 12.45 -16.43 13.83
C GLN A 19 12.03 -16.89 12.44
N LYS A 20 10.76 -17.29 12.29
CA LYS A 20 10.12 -17.46 10.98
C LYS A 20 10.04 -16.10 10.29
N LYS A 21 11.13 -15.71 9.63
CA LYS A 21 11.11 -14.76 8.51
C LYS A 21 10.19 -15.34 7.45
N VAL A 22 8.97 -14.82 7.35
CA VAL A 22 8.07 -15.14 6.25
C VAL A 22 8.65 -14.50 5.00
N LYS A 23 9.45 -15.27 4.25
CA LYS A 23 9.75 -15.00 2.85
C LYS A 23 8.48 -15.33 2.07
N THR A 24 7.74 -14.31 1.65
CA THR A 24 6.66 -14.48 0.68
C THR A 24 7.30 -14.49 -0.71
N GLU A 25 7.49 -15.68 -1.27
CA GLU A 25 7.82 -15.87 -2.69
C GLU A 25 6.53 -15.73 -3.51
N PHE A 26 6.54 -14.83 -4.50
CA PHE A 26 5.40 -14.56 -5.37
C PHE A 26 5.49 -15.40 -6.64
N LEU A 27 4.56 -16.33 -6.84
CA LEU A 27 4.39 -17.07 -8.09
C LEU A 27 3.30 -16.42 -8.94
N ILE A 28 3.69 -15.83 -10.08
CA ILE A 28 2.76 -15.31 -11.08
C ILE A 28 2.45 -16.46 -12.05
N SER A 29 1.34 -17.17 -11.89
CA SER A 29 0.86 -18.13 -12.90
C SER A 29 -0.16 -17.45 -13.82
N LYS A 30 0.22 -17.32 -15.09
CA LYS A 30 -0.63 -16.78 -16.15
C LYS A 30 -1.47 -17.93 -16.71
N ASN A 31 -2.67 -18.17 -16.19
CA ASN A 31 -3.61 -19.11 -16.82
C ASN A 31 -4.33 -18.37 -17.95
N ILE A 32 -3.95 -18.71 -19.18
CA ILE A 32 -4.56 -18.24 -20.42
C ILE A 32 -5.62 -19.28 -20.79
N GLU A 33 -6.75 -19.27 -20.11
CA GLU A 33 -7.95 -19.97 -20.54
C GLU A 33 -9.16 -19.27 -19.91
N SER A 34 -10.00 -18.68 -20.75
CA SER A 34 -11.07 -17.70 -20.48
C SER A 34 -10.62 -16.24 -20.36
N ASP A 35 -11.47 -15.32 -20.86
CA ASP A 35 -11.28 -13.87 -20.98
C ASP A 35 -11.15 -13.12 -19.62
N PHE A 36 -10.70 -13.80 -18.57
CA PHE A 36 -10.59 -13.31 -17.20
C PHE A 36 -9.15 -13.47 -16.71
N ILE A 37 -8.42 -12.35 -16.58
CA ILE A 37 -7.22 -12.35 -15.72
C ILE A 37 -7.74 -12.37 -14.28
N THR A 38 -7.78 -13.56 -13.68
CA THR A 38 -7.99 -13.74 -12.24
C THR A 38 -6.64 -13.58 -11.55
N PHE A 39 -6.45 -12.52 -10.76
CA PHE A 39 -5.27 -12.41 -9.91
C PHE A 39 -5.43 -13.34 -8.71
N GLN A 40 -4.85 -14.54 -8.77
CA GLN A 40 -4.73 -15.41 -7.61
C GLN A 40 -3.64 -14.85 -6.68
N LEU A 41 -4.06 -14.17 -5.62
CA LEU A 41 -3.23 -13.90 -4.45
C LEU A 41 -3.46 -15.06 -3.47
N SER A 42 -2.53 -16.01 -3.40
CA SER A 42 -2.57 -17.04 -2.35
C SER A 42 -1.86 -16.55 -1.10
N THR A 43 -2.62 -16.24 -0.06
CA THR A 43 -2.13 -16.27 1.33
C THR A 43 -2.57 -17.59 1.96
N LYS A 44 -1.88 -18.05 3.01
CA LYS A 44 -2.12 -19.34 3.70
C LYS A 44 -3.52 -19.50 4.34
N GLU A 45 -4.43 -18.55 4.14
CA GLU A 45 -5.84 -18.64 4.45
C GLU A 45 -6.62 -18.14 3.24
N ASP A 46 -7.49 -19.00 2.73
CA ASP A 46 -8.23 -18.90 1.47
C ASP A 46 -9.19 -17.69 1.42
N SER A 47 -8.67 -16.51 1.06
CA SER A 47 -9.49 -15.36 0.68
C SER A 47 -9.08 -14.83 -0.70
N VAL A 48 -9.72 -15.37 -1.74
CA VAL A 48 -9.58 -14.86 -3.11
C VAL A 48 -10.21 -13.47 -3.18
N ILE A 49 -9.39 -12.42 -3.34
CA ILE A 49 -9.90 -11.07 -3.63
C ILE A 49 -10.36 -11.05 -5.08
N LYS A 50 -11.69 -11.12 -5.27
CA LYS A 50 -12.32 -10.76 -6.54
C LYS A 50 -12.40 -9.23 -6.62
N THR A 51 -11.31 -8.55 -6.97
CA THR A 51 -11.44 -7.21 -7.54
C THR A 51 -11.97 -7.40 -8.95
N ASP A 52 -13.12 -6.80 -9.28
CA ASP A 52 -13.60 -6.80 -10.66
C ASP A 52 -12.47 -6.28 -11.56
N ASN A 53 -12.07 -7.11 -12.53
CA ASN A 53 -11.02 -6.80 -13.49
C ASN A 53 -11.29 -5.42 -14.16
N LYS A 54 -12.57 -5.06 -14.31
CA LYS A 54 -13.01 -3.76 -14.82
C LYS A 54 -12.60 -2.58 -13.93
N ILE A 55 -12.66 -2.70 -12.61
CA ILE A 55 -12.28 -1.62 -11.68
C ILE A 55 -10.78 -1.35 -11.75
N LEU A 56 -9.97 -2.41 -11.70
CA LEU A 56 -8.52 -2.28 -11.75
C LEU A 56 -8.04 -1.81 -13.13
N SER A 57 -8.58 -2.36 -14.22
CA SER A 57 -8.24 -1.91 -15.58
C SER A 57 -8.63 -0.43 -15.80
N ASP A 58 -9.81 0.00 -15.36
CA ASP A 58 -10.20 1.42 -15.41
C ASP A 58 -9.27 2.32 -14.59
N PHE A 59 -8.87 1.87 -13.39
CA PHE A 59 -7.87 2.57 -12.57
C PHE A 59 -6.54 2.74 -13.30
N LEU A 60 -6.02 1.67 -13.91
CA LEU A 60 -4.74 1.68 -14.61
C LEU A 60 -4.78 2.56 -15.87
N ASN A 61 -5.84 2.45 -16.67
CA ASN A 61 -6.05 3.30 -17.84
C ASN A 61 -6.09 4.78 -17.46
N LYS A 62 -6.78 5.11 -16.35
CA LYS A 62 -6.82 6.48 -15.83
C LYS A 62 -5.44 6.94 -15.37
N LEU A 63 -4.72 6.12 -14.58
CA LEU A 63 -3.38 6.42 -14.08
C LEU A 63 -2.41 6.75 -15.23
N GLU A 64 -2.37 5.92 -16.27
CA GLU A 64 -1.50 6.13 -17.44
C GLU A 64 -1.75 7.48 -18.13
N ASN A 65 -3.02 7.86 -18.29
CA ASN A 65 -3.42 9.13 -18.89
C ASN A 65 -3.04 10.36 -18.05
N LEU A 66 -2.85 10.22 -16.74
CA LEU A 66 -2.59 11.35 -15.84
C LEU A 66 -1.11 11.54 -15.55
N VAL A 67 -0.38 10.44 -15.41
CA VAL A 67 1.10 10.44 -15.32
C VAL A 67 1.74 11.11 -16.53
N THR A 68 1.10 11.02 -17.71
CA THR A 68 1.61 11.66 -18.93
C THR A 68 1.39 13.17 -18.97
N ARG A 69 0.43 13.71 -18.20
CA ARG A 69 0.01 15.12 -18.28
C ARG A 69 0.71 16.03 -17.28
N ASP A 70 0.88 15.58 -16.05
CA ASP A 70 1.48 16.38 -14.98
C ASP A 70 2.81 15.76 -14.52
N ARG A 71 3.90 16.47 -14.79
CA ARG A 71 5.27 16.04 -14.46
C ARG A 71 5.87 16.83 -13.29
N GLU A 72 5.13 17.78 -12.73
CA GLU A 72 5.62 18.58 -11.61
C GLU A 72 5.29 17.93 -10.28
N GLU A 73 4.21 17.16 -10.22
CA GLU A 73 3.77 16.39 -9.06
C GLU A 73 4.30 14.96 -9.02
N ILE A 74 4.46 14.40 -7.81
CA ILE A 74 4.66 12.95 -7.65
C ILE A 74 3.46 12.23 -8.29
N PRO A 75 3.67 11.18 -9.12
CA PRO A 75 2.60 10.47 -9.83
C PRO A 75 1.78 9.54 -8.91
N SER A 76 1.23 10.10 -7.83
CA SER A 76 0.34 9.43 -6.89
C SER A 76 -1.12 9.71 -7.28
N PHE A 77 -1.88 8.63 -7.43
CA PHE A 77 -3.29 8.65 -7.79
C PHE A 77 -4.06 7.74 -6.86
N THR A 78 -5.22 8.18 -6.40
CA THR A 78 -6.06 7.40 -5.50
C THR A 78 -7.52 7.47 -5.90
N ARG A 79 -8.22 6.34 -5.74
CA ARG A 79 -9.67 6.23 -5.88
C ARG A 79 -10.28 5.54 -4.66
N ILE A 80 -11.48 5.97 -4.29
CA ILE A 80 -12.30 5.33 -3.26
C ILE A 80 -13.60 4.87 -3.88
N TYR A 81 -13.94 3.60 -3.62
CA TYR A 81 -15.17 2.96 -4.04
C TYR A 81 -16.03 2.62 -2.83
N HIS A 82 -17.36 2.72 -2.97
CA HIS A 82 -18.35 2.26 -1.99
C HIS A 82 -19.34 1.36 -2.72
N LYS A 83 -19.38 0.07 -2.37
CA LYS A 83 -20.18 -0.95 -3.07
C LYS A 83 -19.98 -0.89 -4.60
N GLU A 84 -18.73 -0.99 -5.03
CA GLU A 84 -18.28 -0.94 -6.45
C GLU A 84 -18.48 0.40 -7.18
N LYS A 85 -19.21 1.35 -6.59
CA LYS A 85 -19.40 2.68 -7.16
C LYS A 85 -18.22 3.58 -6.81
N LEU A 86 -17.63 4.21 -7.82
CA LEU A 86 -16.62 5.25 -7.62
C LEU A 86 -17.21 6.45 -6.87
N ILE A 87 -16.64 6.75 -5.70
CA ILE A 87 -17.06 7.87 -4.85
C ILE A 87 -16.15 9.06 -5.04
N SER A 88 -14.84 8.84 -5.03
CA SER A 88 -13.84 9.90 -5.16
C SER A 88 -12.64 9.43 -5.98
N GLU A 89 -12.03 10.36 -6.71
CA GLU A 89 -10.74 10.19 -7.38
C GLU A 89 -9.90 11.47 -7.21
N THR A 90 -8.61 11.33 -6.92
CA THR A 90 -7.73 12.46 -6.60
C THR A 90 -6.28 12.18 -6.98
N PHE A 91 -5.55 13.24 -7.31
CA PHE A 91 -4.11 13.23 -7.57
C PHE A 91 -3.36 13.92 -6.45
N ASN A 92 -2.06 13.66 -6.35
CA ASN A 92 -1.16 14.44 -5.53
C ASN A 92 -1.21 15.91 -5.95
N GLU A 93 -1.30 16.83 -4.99
CA GLU A 93 -1.28 18.28 -5.26
C GLU A 93 -0.31 19.01 -4.30
N VAL A 94 0.75 18.34 -3.86
CA VAL A 94 1.69 18.90 -2.86
C VAL A 94 2.36 20.16 -3.39
N GLU A 95 2.90 20.14 -4.60
CA GLU A 95 3.62 21.27 -5.18
C GLU A 95 2.62 22.39 -5.55
N LYS A 96 1.51 22.03 -6.21
CA LYS A 96 0.44 22.94 -6.63
C LYS A 96 -0.20 23.70 -5.46
N LYS A 97 -0.31 23.06 -4.29
CA LYS A 97 -0.91 23.65 -3.08
C LYS A 97 0.13 24.14 -2.10
N SER A 98 1.41 23.88 -2.36
CA SER A 98 2.52 24.18 -1.45
C SER A 98 2.26 23.67 -0.02
N ASP A 99 1.70 22.45 0.07
CA ASP A 99 1.31 21.82 1.33
C ASP A 99 1.64 20.32 1.29
N SER A 100 2.53 19.89 2.19
CA SER A 100 3.00 18.51 2.27
C SER A 100 1.90 17.48 2.60
N SER A 101 0.74 17.92 3.09
CA SER A 101 -0.37 17.03 3.42
C SER A 101 -1.30 16.71 2.24
N PHE A 102 -1.11 17.36 1.07
CA PHE A 102 -1.97 17.20 -0.12
C PHE A 102 -1.62 15.94 -0.94
N HIS A 103 -1.43 14.83 -0.24
CA HIS A 103 -1.31 13.50 -0.83
C HIS A 103 -2.64 13.04 -1.40
N SER A 104 -2.59 12.25 -2.49
CA SER A 104 -3.78 11.76 -3.18
C SER A 104 -4.73 11.03 -2.24
N GLU A 105 -4.24 10.20 -1.30
CA GLU A 105 -5.08 9.45 -0.36
C GLU A 105 -5.83 10.37 0.61
N ILE A 106 -5.14 11.39 1.15
CA ILE A 106 -5.75 12.36 2.07
C ILE A 106 -6.90 13.10 1.39
N LEU A 107 -6.65 13.58 0.17
CA LEU A 107 -7.65 14.29 -0.62
C LEU A 107 -8.82 13.37 -0.97
N CYS A 108 -8.55 12.12 -1.37
CA CYS A 108 -9.59 11.15 -1.73
C CYS A 108 -10.51 10.87 -0.54
N ILE A 109 -9.91 10.67 0.64
CA ILE A 109 -10.64 10.40 1.89
C ILE A 109 -11.52 11.59 2.27
N ARG A 110 -10.98 12.82 2.21
CA ARG A 110 -11.75 14.05 2.50
C ARG A 110 -12.97 14.17 1.57
N ASN A 111 -12.74 14.06 0.26
CA ASN A 111 -13.79 14.15 -0.75
C ASN A 111 -14.84 13.04 -0.59
N ALA A 112 -14.43 11.80 -0.27
CA ALA A 112 -15.35 10.70 -0.04
C ALA A 112 -16.22 10.90 1.20
N LYS A 113 -15.64 11.40 2.30
CA LYS A 113 -16.37 11.72 3.54
C LYS A 113 -17.41 12.82 3.33
N GLU A 114 -17.04 13.87 2.60
CA GLU A 114 -17.95 14.95 2.24
C GLU A 114 -19.12 14.43 1.42
N LYS A 115 -18.84 13.66 0.36
CA LYS A 115 -19.86 13.10 -0.54
C LYS A 115 -20.81 12.12 0.15
N LEU A 116 -20.29 11.29 1.05
CA LEU A 116 -21.06 10.31 1.81
C LEU A 116 -21.64 10.87 3.12
N LYS A 117 -21.33 12.12 3.47
CA LYS A 117 -21.74 12.79 4.72
C LYS A 117 -21.46 11.96 5.97
N THR A 118 -20.27 11.36 6.03
CA THR A 118 -19.86 10.47 7.13
C THR A 118 -18.41 10.71 7.53
N ARG A 119 -18.09 10.50 8.81
CA ARG A 119 -16.71 10.48 9.32
C ARG A 119 -15.99 9.15 9.06
N TYR A 120 -16.74 8.06 8.85
CA TYR A 120 -16.23 6.70 8.67
C TYR A 120 -16.59 6.16 7.29
N LEU A 121 -15.62 5.51 6.66
CA LEU A 121 -15.68 4.91 5.33
C LEU A 121 -15.63 3.38 5.45
N ALA A 122 -16.42 2.83 6.39
CA ALA A 122 -16.39 1.42 6.79
C ALA A 122 -16.77 0.44 5.68
N ASP A 123 -17.55 0.89 4.69
CA ASP A 123 -18.00 0.08 3.55
C ASP A 123 -17.20 0.41 2.26
N CYS A 124 -16.04 1.06 2.39
CA CYS A 124 -15.25 1.53 1.27
C CYS A 124 -13.99 0.70 1.00
N MET A 125 -13.53 0.75 -0.24
CA MET A 125 -12.22 0.27 -0.66
C MET A 125 -11.41 1.43 -1.24
N LEU A 126 -10.14 1.54 -0.85
CA LEU A 126 -9.19 2.51 -1.39
C LEU A 126 -8.22 1.81 -2.33
N ILE A 127 -8.05 2.33 -3.53
CA ILE A 127 -7.03 1.89 -4.49
C ILE A 127 -6.08 3.06 -4.74
N THR A 128 -4.78 2.85 -4.61
CA THR A 128 -3.76 3.90 -4.78
C THR A 128 -2.57 3.42 -5.61
N SER A 129 -1.94 4.30 -6.39
CA SER A 129 -0.82 3.92 -7.26
C SER A 129 0.48 3.65 -6.50
N LEU A 130 0.63 4.24 -5.31
CA LEU A 130 1.79 4.08 -4.42
C LEU A 130 1.32 3.57 -3.05
N GLU A 131 2.14 2.77 -2.38
CA GLU A 131 1.83 2.36 -1.00
C GLU A 131 1.68 3.59 -0.09
N PRO A 132 0.57 3.69 0.69
CA PRO A 132 0.34 4.83 1.56
C PRO A 132 1.47 5.04 2.56
N CYS A 133 1.99 6.26 2.66
CA CYS A 133 2.97 6.61 3.68
C CYS A 133 2.35 6.63 5.08
N LEU A 134 3.16 6.81 6.13
CA LEU A 134 2.71 6.82 7.52
C LEU A 134 1.59 7.84 7.82
N MET A 135 1.64 9.03 7.21
CA MET A 135 0.57 10.05 7.34
C MET A 135 -0.75 9.54 6.73
N CYS A 136 -0.69 9.03 5.50
CA CYS A 136 -1.86 8.49 4.82
C CYS A 136 -2.41 7.27 5.56
N ALA A 137 -1.53 6.40 6.08
CA ALA A 137 -1.89 5.25 6.91
C ALA A 137 -2.68 5.65 8.15
N GLY A 138 -2.21 6.64 8.91
CA GLY A 138 -2.95 7.18 10.05
C GLY A 138 -4.36 7.66 9.67
N THR A 139 -4.48 8.30 8.50
CA THR A 139 -5.76 8.81 8.00
C THR A 139 -6.71 7.69 7.54
N ILE A 140 -6.18 6.66 6.87
CA ILE A 140 -6.90 5.44 6.48
C ILE A 140 -7.49 4.77 7.72
N LEU A 141 -6.66 4.56 8.74
CA LEU A 141 -7.07 3.99 10.03
C LEU A 141 -8.14 4.87 10.69
N LEU A 142 -7.94 6.19 10.77
CA LEU A 142 -8.90 7.17 11.34
C LEU A 142 -10.24 7.18 10.62
N SER A 143 -10.22 6.85 9.34
CA SER A 143 -11.40 6.78 8.49
C SER A 143 -12.08 5.41 8.51
N ARG A 144 -11.49 4.39 9.15
CA ARG A 144 -12.00 3.02 9.19
C ARG A 144 -12.20 2.39 7.80
N ILE A 145 -11.29 2.65 6.85
CA ILE A 145 -11.35 2.01 5.52
C ILE A 145 -10.85 0.58 5.65
N PRO A 146 -11.66 -0.46 5.38
CA PRO A 146 -11.30 -1.86 5.64
C PRO A 146 -10.31 -2.44 4.63
N LYS A 147 -10.22 -1.89 3.41
CA LYS A 147 -9.45 -2.49 2.32
C LYS A 147 -8.64 -1.44 1.58
N VAL A 148 -7.35 -1.72 1.42
CA VAL A 148 -6.41 -0.88 0.68
C VAL A 148 -5.69 -1.72 -0.36
N VAL A 149 -5.79 -1.31 -1.61
CA VAL A 149 -5.03 -1.87 -2.73
C VAL A 149 -3.99 -0.85 -3.15
N TYR A 150 -2.73 -1.27 -3.29
CA TYR A 150 -1.65 -0.41 -3.78
C TYR A 150 -0.78 -1.07 -4.83
N LEU A 151 -0.23 -0.28 -5.75
CA LEU A 151 0.48 -0.80 -6.93
C LEU A 151 2.00 -0.77 -6.86
N LEU A 152 2.59 0.15 -6.09
CA LEU A 152 4.04 0.22 -5.90
C LEU A 152 4.35 0.19 -4.41
N PRO A 153 5.01 -0.88 -3.89
CA PRO A 153 5.40 -0.91 -2.49
C PRO A 153 6.40 0.20 -2.16
N ALA A 154 6.28 0.75 -0.96
CA ALA A 154 7.24 1.68 -0.39
C ALA A 154 8.49 0.93 0.08
N LYS A 155 9.54 1.68 0.44
CA LYS A 155 10.67 1.06 1.13
C LYS A 155 10.25 0.65 2.53
N GLN A 156 10.99 -0.31 3.09
CA GLN A 156 10.80 -0.74 4.46
C GLN A 156 10.85 0.45 5.42
N GLY A 157 9.82 0.57 6.27
CA GLY A 157 9.66 1.65 7.25
C GLY A 157 8.93 2.90 6.73
N GLU A 158 8.69 3.02 5.41
CA GLU A 158 8.08 4.22 4.83
C GLU A 158 6.56 4.08 4.57
N GLY A 159 6.07 2.84 4.42
CA GLY A 159 4.69 2.54 4.03
C GLY A 159 3.83 1.89 5.12
N ILE A 160 2.51 1.87 4.88
CA ILE A 160 1.50 1.29 5.77
C ILE A 160 1.78 -0.18 6.14
N SER A 161 2.39 -0.97 5.25
CA SER A 161 2.76 -2.36 5.53
C SER A 161 3.85 -2.51 6.59
N SER A 162 4.57 -1.42 6.90
CA SER A 162 5.58 -1.41 7.95
C SER A 162 5.01 -1.11 9.34
N LEU A 163 3.72 -0.80 9.45
CA LEU A 163 3.04 -0.61 10.72
C LEU A 163 2.56 -1.95 11.27
N SER A 164 2.80 -2.18 12.56
CA SER A 164 2.19 -3.31 13.27
C SER A 164 0.88 -2.90 13.94
N ILE A 165 0.01 -3.86 14.25
CA ILE A 165 -1.23 -3.59 14.96
C ILE A 165 -0.95 -3.06 16.37
N GLU A 166 0.13 -3.52 17.00
CA GLU A 166 0.64 -3.02 18.27
C GLU A 166 1.06 -1.55 18.14
N MET A 167 1.71 -1.13 17.05
CA MET A 167 2.05 0.30 16.88
C MET A 167 0.81 1.21 16.86
N ILE A 168 -0.39 0.66 16.65
CA ILE A 168 -1.67 1.37 16.60
C ILE A 168 -2.50 1.02 17.86
N TYR A 169 -1.86 1.01 19.03
CA TYR A 169 -2.31 0.53 20.35
C TYR A 169 -3.57 1.20 20.98
N SER A 170 -4.55 1.68 20.21
CA SER A 170 -5.86 2.07 20.71
C SER A 170 -7.02 1.75 19.77
N ARG A 171 -6.79 0.98 18.70
CA ARG A 171 -7.79 0.78 17.64
C ARG A 171 -7.86 -0.69 17.24
N ASN A 172 -9.02 -1.31 17.48
CA ASN A 172 -9.37 -2.69 17.09
C ASN A 172 -9.54 -2.85 15.56
N PHE A 173 -8.78 -2.10 14.75
CA PHE A 173 -9.00 -1.99 13.33
C PHE A 173 -7.71 -1.72 12.58
N PHE A 174 -7.37 -2.63 11.67
CA PHE A 174 -6.31 -2.46 10.68
C PHE A 174 -6.87 -2.89 9.32
N PRO A 175 -6.61 -2.16 8.23
CA PRO A 175 -7.09 -2.53 6.91
C PRO A 175 -6.44 -3.81 6.40
N GLU A 176 -7.19 -4.61 5.65
CA GLU A 176 -6.60 -5.60 4.76
C GLU A 176 -5.81 -4.87 3.66
N LEU A 177 -4.57 -5.31 3.46
CA LEU A 177 -3.63 -4.71 2.51
C LEU A 177 -3.40 -5.65 1.33
N PHE A 178 -3.57 -5.13 0.11
CA PHE A 178 -3.34 -5.88 -1.13
C PHE A 178 -2.34 -5.13 -2.01
N CYS A 179 -1.17 -5.75 -2.23
CA CYS A 179 -0.18 -5.25 -3.17
C CYS A 179 -0.40 -5.90 -4.54
N ILE A 180 -0.65 -5.10 -5.58
CA ILE A 180 -0.77 -5.56 -6.96
C ILE A 180 0.29 -4.82 -7.80
N PRO A 181 1.54 -5.33 -7.84
CA PRO A 181 2.63 -4.66 -8.54
C PRO A 181 2.32 -4.42 -10.02
N THR A 182 2.58 -3.18 -10.49
CA THR A 182 2.43 -2.84 -11.92
C THR A 182 3.63 -2.08 -12.46
N GLU A 183 3.99 -2.35 -13.72
CA GLU A 183 5.06 -1.59 -14.38
C GLU A 183 4.63 -0.14 -14.67
N ILE A 184 3.34 0.14 -14.82
CA ILE A 184 2.81 1.50 -15.02
C ILE A 184 3.21 2.41 -13.85
N SER A 185 2.86 2.01 -12.61
CA SER A 185 3.18 2.79 -11.40
C SER A 185 4.69 2.93 -11.17
N LYS A 186 5.44 1.85 -11.35
CA LYS A 186 6.90 1.81 -11.22
C LYS A 186 7.60 2.73 -12.23
N ASN A 187 7.21 2.68 -13.50
CA ASN A 187 7.81 3.48 -14.56
C ASN A 187 7.45 4.96 -14.42
N ALA A 188 6.21 5.26 -14.03
CA ALA A 188 5.76 6.61 -13.69
C ALA A 188 6.66 7.22 -12.60
N PHE A 189 6.80 6.53 -11.47
CA PHE A 189 7.58 6.99 -10.33
C PHE A 189 9.07 7.17 -10.68
N LYS A 190 9.69 6.21 -11.37
CA LYS A 190 11.09 6.31 -11.81
C LYS A 190 11.32 7.48 -12.77
N SER A 191 10.41 7.68 -13.72
CA SER A 191 10.51 8.73 -14.74
C SER A 191 10.44 10.12 -14.10
N PHE A 192 9.52 10.31 -13.14
CA PHE A 192 9.41 11.55 -12.37
C PHE A 192 10.75 11.94 -11.70
N PHE A 193 11.34 11.05 -10.90
CA PHE A 193 12.61 11.38 -10.23
C PHE A 193 13.79 11.51 -11.20
N LYS A 194 13.79 10.82 -12.34
CA LYS A 194 14.81 10.99 -13.38
C LYS A 194 14.77 12.40 -13.97
N VAL A 195 13.57 12.93 -14.26
CA VAL A 195 13.40 14.30 -14.75
C VAL A 195 13.80 15.32 -13.67
N ARG A 196 13.32 15.13 -12.43
CA ARG A 196 13.62 16.06 -11.33
C ARG A 196 15.12 16.16 -11.02
N ARG A 197 15.85 15.04 -10.99
CA ARG A 197 17.32 15.05 -10.80
C ARG A 197 18.07 15.84 -11.88
N LYS A 198 17.58 15.86 -13.13
CA LYS A 198 18.19 16.64 -14.20
C LYS A 198 17.92 18.14 -14.10
N LYS A 199 16.83 18.55 -13.43
CA LYS A 199 16.46 19.97 -13.28
C LYS A 199 17.28 20.68 -12.20
N PHE A 200 17.83 19.92 -11.25
CA PHE A 200 18.59 20.43 -10.10
C PHE A 200 20.09 20.07 -10.12
N ASN A 201 20.55 19.45 -11.20
CA ASN A 201 21.97 19.25 -11.51
C ASN A 201 22.35 20.15 -12.68
#